data_AF-A0A662U6N4-F1
#
_entry.id   AF-A0A662U6N4-F1
#
_cell.length_a   1.000
_cell.length_b   1.000
_cell.length_c   1.000
_cell.angle_alpha   90.00
_cell.angle_beta   90.00
_cell.angle_gamma   90.00
#
_symmetry.space_group_name_H-M   'P 1'
#
loop_
_entity.id
_entity.type
_entity.pdbx_description
1 polymer ?
#
loop_
_entity_poly.entity_id
_entity_poly.type
_entity_poly.pdbx_seq_one_letter_code
_entity_poly.pdbx_strand_id
1 'polypeptide(L)'
;MEAKTLVSKLVSNIISWKIRSSTELVEEILNTLGCIIKKSKDLNSLVLDVIYTVNEVIKVRPTAAMLINCSRDILLELHNVINSKPKLPEAKEALLNKIRKIKGRMMNNIERIATIGANRIVPGDVIMTSAYSKTVMKIFEKALE
;
A
#
# COMPACT_ATOMS: atom_id res chain seq x y z
N MET A 1 -15.12 14.13 8.81
CA MET A 1 -15.49 13.13 9.84
C MET A 1 -15.18 11.71 9.37
N GLU A 2 -15.58 11.32 8.16
CA GLU A 2 -15.34 9.95 7.64
C GLU A 2 -13.87 9.56 7.48
N ALA A 3 -13.00 10.46 7.00
CA ALA A 3 -11.57 10.15 6.80
C ALA A 3 -10.87 9.78 8.11
N LYS A 4 -11.06 10.58 9.17
CA LYS A 4 -10.48 10.30 10.50
C LYS A 4 -10.89 8.95 11.06
N THR A 5 -12.15 8.56 10.90
CA THR A 5 -12.64 7.24 11.35
C THR A 5 -11.97 6.09 10.58
N LEU A 6 -11.83 6.23 9.25
CA LEU A 6 -11.13 5.24 8.43
C LEU A 6 -9.65 5.11 8.83
N VAL A 7 -8.97 6.24 9.04
CA VAL A 7 -7.56 6.28 9.45
C VAL A 7 -7.37 5.69 10.85
N SER A 8 -8.24 6.03 11.81
CA SER A 8 -8.19 5.49 13.17
C SER A 8 -8.35 3.97 13.18
N LYS A 9 -9.28 3.43 12.38
CA LYS A 9 -9.45 1.98 12.22
C LYS A 9 -8.19 1.33 11.62
N LEU A 10 -7.61 1.93 10.58
CA LEU A 10 -6.37 1.45 9.97
C LEU A 10 -5.23 1.42 11.00
N VAL A 11 -5.01 2.53 11.71
CA VAL A 11 -4.00 2.65 12.76
C VAL A 11 -4.20 1.61 13.86
N SER A 12 -5.44 1.42 14.33
CA SER A 12 -5.76 0.39 15.33
C SER A 12 -5.41 -1.02 14.84
N ASN A 13 -5.71 -1.34 13.58
CA ASN A 13 -5.36 -2.63 12.98
C ASN A 13 -3.84 -2.84 12.84
N ILE A 14 -3.07 -1.77 12.62
CA ILE A 14 -1.61 -1.82 12.59
C ILE A 14 -1.05 -2.08 14.00
N ILE A 15 -1.48 -1.28 14.99
CA ILE A 15 -1.01 -1.39 16.38
C ILE A 15 -1.37 -2.75 16.99
N SER A 16 -2.57 -3.26 16.70
CA SER A 16 -3.04 -4.56 17.19
C SER A 16 -2.49 -5.76 16.41
N TRP A 17 -1.54 -5.56 15.50
CA TRP A 17 -0.93 -6.61 14.68
C TRP A 17 -1.94 -7.47 13.90
N LYS A 18 -3.10 -6.89 13.53
CA LYS A 18 -4.00 -7.48 12.53
C LYS A 18 -3.43 -7.33 11.13
N ILE A 19 -2.72 -6.23 10.88
CA ILE A 19 -1.94 -5.98 9.65
C ILE A 19 -0.47 -6.27 9.95
N ARG A 20 0.06 -7.37 9.42
CA ARG A 20 1.36 -7.92 9.85
C ARG A 20 2.46 -7.73 8.83
N SER A 21 2.22 -8.05 7.56
CA SER A 21 3.27 -7.97 6.54
C SER A 21 3.44 -6.54 6.01
N SER A 22 4.63 -6.22 5.45
CA SER A 22 4.86 -4.93 4.80
C SER A 22 3.99 -4.76 3.56
N THR A 23 3.76 -5.83 2.80
CA THR A 23 2.86 -5.84 1.63
C THR A 23 1.43 -5.54 2.03
N GLU A 24 0.91 -6.26 3.03
CA GLU A 24 -0.46 -6.06 3.54
C GLU A 24 -0.67 -4.64 4.09
N LEU A 25 0.32 -4.11 4.82
CA LEU A 25 0.29 -2.72 5.28
C LEU A 25 0.12 -1.73 4.13
N VAL A 26 0.88 -1.91 3.06
CA VAL A 26 0.81 -1.06 1.86
C VAL A 26 -0.52 -1.24 1.13
N GLU A 27 -1.03 -2.46 1.04
CA GLU A 27 -2.36 -2.71 0.44
C GLU A 27 -3.45 -1.96 1.20
N GLU A 28 -3.45 -2.07 2.54
CA GLU A 28 -4.47 -1.48 3.40
C GLU A 28 -4.43 0.05 3.39
N ILE A 29 -3.25 0.68 3.47
CA ILE A 29 -3.17 2.15 3.33
C ILE A 29 -3.64 2.61 1.94
N LEU A 30 -3.28 1.90 0.87
CA LEU A 30 -3.73 2.24 -0.49
C LEU A 30 -5.25 2.03 -0.66
N ASN A 31 -5.83 1.03 -0.02
CA ASN A 31 -7.28 0.84 0.07
C ASN A 31 -7.95 2.02 0.80
N THR A 32 -7.44 2.38 1.98
CA THR A 32 -7.96 3.50 2.78
C THR A 32 -7.86 4.82 2.03
N LEU A 33 -6.72 5.13 1.42
CA LEU A 33 -6.53 6.31 0.59
C LEU A 33 -7.51 6.33 -0.58
N GLY A 34 -7.71 5.20 -1.27
CA GLY A 34 -8.69 5.11 -2.35
C GLY A 34 -10.12 5.47 -1.90
N CYS A 35 -10.52 5.02 -0.71
CA CYS A 35 -11.81 5.40 -0.11
C CYS A 35 -11.89 6.89 0.22
N ILE A 36 -10.84 7.43 0.83
CA ILE A 36 -10.74 8.85 1.20
C ILE A 36 -10.83 9.75 -0.04
N ILE A 37 -10.01 9.47 -1.06
CA ILE A 37 -9.97 10.24 -2.31
C ILE A 37 -11.33 10.26 -2.99
N LYS A 38 -12.02 9.11 -3.07
CA LYS A 38 -13.37 9.04 -3.65
C LYS A 38 -14.36 9.95 -2.92
N LYS A 39 -14.26 10.02 -1.60
CA LYS A 39 -15.19 10.75 -0.71
C LYS A 39 -14.86 12.24 -0.51
N SER A 40 -13.67 12.70 -0.90
CA SER A 40 -13.27 14.11 -0.77
C SER A 40 -14.26 15.04 -1.49
N LYS A 41 -14.60 16.18 -0.88
CA LYS A 41 -15.62 17.11 -1.39
C LYS A 41 -15.02 18.27 -2.18
N ASP A 42 -13.76 18.54 -1.96
CA ASP A 42 -13.02 19.67 -2.52
C ASP A 42 -11.51 19.34 -2.50
N LEU A 43 -10.71 20.16 -3.18
CA LEU A 43 -9.27 19.91 -3.30
C LEU A 43 -8.54 20.08 -1.97
N ASN A 44 -8.97 20.99 -1.10
CA ASN A 44 -8.32 21.21 0.20
C ASN A 44 -8.55 20.00 1.11
N SER A 45 -9.79 19.50 1.21
CA SER A 45 -10.08 18.29 1.97
C SER A 45 -9.35 17.07 1.42
N LEU A 46 -9.26 16.92 0.10
CA LEU A 46 -8.46 15.87 -0.55
C LEU A 46 -6.99 15.90 -0.09
N VAL A 47 -6.35 17.07 -0.18
CA VAL A 47 -4.93 17.25 0.19
C VAL A 47 -4.71 16.96 1.67
N LEU A 48 -5.51 17.59 2.53
CA LEU A 48 -5.38 17.47 3.98
C LEU A 48 -5.63 16.04 4.46
N ASP A 49 -6.65 15.36 3.92
CA ASP A 49 -6.98 13.99 4.33
C ASP A 49 -5.92 12.98 3.86
N VAL A 50 -5.34 13.15 2.67
CA VAL A 50 -4.23 12.30 2.18
C VAL A 50 -2.97 12.49 3.04
N ILE A 51 -2.56 13.74 3.29
CA ILE A 51 -1.39 14.05 4.13
C ILE A 51 -1.59 13.52 5.55
N TYR A 52 -2.77 13.74 6.13
CA TYR A 52 -3.12 13.23 7.46
C TYR A 52 -3.01 11.70 7.51
N THR A 53 -3.59 11.00 6.54
CA THR A 53 -3.55 9.53 6.47
C THR A 53 -2.12 9.00 6.42
N VAL A 54 -1.29 9.57 5.54
CA VAL A 54 0.11 9.15 5.40
C VAL A 54 0.89 9.39 6.70
N ASN A 55 0.75 10.56 7.31
CA ASN A 55 1.45 10.90 8.54
C ASN A 55 1.09 9.96 9.70
N GLU A 56 -0.20 9.68 9.91
CA GLU A 56 -0.64 8.83 11.01
C GLU A 56 -0.17 7.38 10.86
N VAL A 57 -0.19 6.86 9.62
CA VAL A 57 0.26 5.48 9.35
C VAL A 57 1.78 5.33 9.46
N ILE A 58 2.56 6.32 9.01
CA ILE A 58 4.02 6.29 9.16
C ILE A 58 4.43 6.32 10.63
N LYS A 59 3.77 7.16 11.46
CA LYS A 59 4.08 7.27 12.89
C LYS A 59 4.01 5.93 13.62
N VAL A 60 3.04 5.09 13.28
CA VAL A 60 2.84 3.81 13.96
C VAL A 60 3.71 2.68 13.41
N ARG A 61 4.29 2.83 12.21
CA ARG A 61 5.20 1.84 11.62
C ARG A 61 6.36 2.48 10.85
N PRO A 62 7.23 3.26 11.53
CA PRO A 62 8.23 4.11 10.89
C PRO A 62 9.41 3.33 10.29
N THR A 63 9.57 2.05 10.63
CA THR A 63 10.64 1.18 10.10
C THR A 63 10.22 0.45 8.81
N ALA A 64 8.96 0.55 8.39
CA ALA A 64 8.49 -0.10 7.16
C ALA A 64 8.91 0.68 5.92
N ALA A 65 10.08 0.37 5.36
CA ALA A 65 10.62 1.02 4.17
C ALA A 65 9.65 1.05 2.98
N MET A 66 8.91 -0.05 2.76
CA MET A 66 7.92 -0.13 1.68
C MET A 66 6.78 0.88 1.85
N LEU A 67 6.29 1.06 3.08
CA LEU A 67 5.28 2.07 3.41
C LEU A 67 5.80 3.46 3.11
N ILE A 68 7.01 3.79 3.54
CA ILE A 68 7.62 5.11 3.33
C ILE A 68 7.75 5.41 1.84
N ASN A 69 8.27 4.46 1.06
CA ASN A 69 8.48 4.64 -0.36
C ASN A 69 7.16 4.81 -1.12
N CYS A 70 6.16 3.97 -0.86
CA CYS A 70 4.83 4.13 -1.45
C CYS A 70 4.15 5.43 -1.02
N SER A 71 4.34 5.87 0.22
CA SER A 71 3.82 7.13 0.72
C SER A 71 4.45 8.33 0.00
N ARG A 72 5.78 8.32 -0.20
CA ARG A 72 6.48 9.34 -1.00
C ARG A 72 5.95 9.41 -2.43
N ASP A 73 5.76 8.26 -3.07
CA ASP A 73 5.22 8.18 -4.44
C ASP A 73 3.81 8.79 -4.55
N ILE A 74 2.96 8.55 -3.55
CA ILE A 74 1.60 9.12 -3.50
C ILE A 74 1.64 10.62 -3.23
N LEU A 75 2.45 11.08 -2.27
CA LEU A 75 2.57 12.51 -1.95
C LEU A 75 3.16 13.31 -3.12
N LEU A 76 4.12 12.73 -3.84
CA LEU A 76 4.67 13.34 -5.06
C LEU A 76 3.59 13.44 -6.15
N GLU A 77 2.79 12.40 -6.35
CA GLU A 77 1.66 12.45 -7.28
C GLU A 77 0.65 13.52 -6.87
N LEU A 78 0.28 13.59 -5.59
CA LEU A 78 -0.61 14.60 -5.05
C LEU A 78 -0.09 16.00 -5.36
N HIS A 79 1.19 16.27 -5.07
CA HIS A 79 1.82 17.55 -5.37
C HIS A 79 1.74 17.90 -6.86
N ASN A 80 2.11 16.97 -7.74
CA ASN A 80 2.10 17.20 -9.19
C ASN A 80 0.69 17.48 -9.71
N VAL A 81 -0.29 16.70 -9.25
CA VAL A 81 -1.70 16.86 -9.61
C VAL A 81 -2.19 18.23 -9.14
N ILE A 82 -1.97 18.61 -7.88
CA ILE A 82 -2.48 19.89 -7.36
C ILE A 82 -1.82 21.10 -8.04
N ASN A 83 -0.52 21.03 -8.35
CA ASN A 83 0.18 22.11 -9.05
C ASN A 83 -0.36 22.38 -10.46
N SER A 84 -0.96 21.38 -11.11
CA SER A 84 -1.62 21.55 -12.41
C SER A 84 -2.97 22.29 -12.33
N LYS A 85 -3.43 22.67 -11.13
CA LYS A 85 -4.72 23.32 -10.84
C LYS A 85 -5.94 22.62 -11.49
N PRO A 86 -6.07 21.29 -11.36
CA PRO A 86 -7.11 20.52 -12.01
C PRO A 86 -8.46 20.74 -11.33
N LYS A 87 -9.53 20.28 -11.98
CA LYS A 87 -10.82 20.12 -11.29
C LYS A 87 -10.74 18.92 -10.34
N LEU A 88 -11.55 18.93 -9.27
CA LEU A 88 -11.58 17.84 -8.28
C LEU A 88 -11.73 16.43 -8.93
N PRO A 89 -12.61 16.19 -9.91
CA PRO A 89 -12.75 14.86 -10.52
C PRO A 89 -11.47 14.38 -11.20
N GLU A 90 -10.76 15.27 -11.89
CA GLU A 90 -9.49 14.98 -12.56
C GLU A 90 -8.40 14.63 -11.55
N ALA A 91 -8.33 15.39 -10.44
CA ALA A 91 -7.41 15.09 -9.35
C ALA A 91 -7.66 13.73 -8.71
N LYS A 92 -8.93 13.40 -8.44
CA LYS A 92 -9.33 12.10 -7.91
C LYS A 92 -8.92 10.97 -8.85
N GLU A 93 -9.22 11.10 -10.14
CA GLU A 93 -8.92 10.07 -11.12
C GLU A 93 -7.41 9.84 -11.28
N ALA A 94 -6.61 10.91 -11.31
CA ALA A 94 -5.15 10.81 -11.37
C ALA A 94 -4.57 10.05 -10.15
N LEU A 95 -5.00 10.41 -8.94
CA LEU A 95 -4.55 9.76 -7.72
C LEU A 95 -5.01 8.29 -7.61
N LEU A 96 -6.27 8.01 -8.00
CA LEU A 96 -6.78 6.64 -8.04
C LEU A 96 -6.04 5.79 -9.07
N ASN A 97 -5.68 6.37 -10.23
CA ASN A 97 -4.81 5.72 -11.22
C ASN A 97 -3.44 5.40 -10.64
N LYS A 98 -2.83 6.34 -9.90
CA LYS A 98 -1.56 6.10 -9.22
C LYS A 98 -1.65 4.94 -8.23
N ILE A 99 -2.69 4.91 -7.41
CA ILE A 99 -2.95 3.80 -6.47
C ILE A 99 -3.05 2.47 -7.22
N ARG A 100 -3.84 2.42 -8.30
CA ARG A 100 -3.97 1.21 -9.14
C ARG A 100 -2.62 0.75 -9.71
N LYS A 101 -1.81 1.69 -10.22
CA LYS A 101 -0.47 1.40 -10.75
C LYS A 101 0.49 0.85 -9.68
N ILE A 102 0.45 1.40 -8.46
CA ILE A 102 1.30 0.91 -7.36
C ILE A 102 0.89 -0.52 -6.98
N LYS A 103 -0.41 -0.79 -6.81
CA LYS A 103 -0.91 -2.13 -6.50
C LYS A 103 -0.57 -3.15 -7.57
N GLY A 104 -0.83 -2.82 -8.84
CA GLY A 104 -0.51 -3.72 -9.96
C GLY A 104 0.98 -4.04 -10.04
N ARG A 105 1.85 -3.04 -9.85
CA ARG A 105 3.31 -3.25 -9.80
C ARG A 105 3.71 -4.17 -8.65
N MET A 106 3.13 -3.97 -7.47
CA MET A 106 3.44 -4.78 -6.29
C MET A 106 3.05 -6.25 -6.49
N MET A 107 1.85 -6.52 -7.03
CA MET A 107 1.41 -7.88 -7.37
C MET A 107 2.30 -8.52 -8.42
N ASN A 108 2.62 -7.80 -9.50
CA ASN A 108 3.50 -8.31 -10.56
C ASN A 108 4.90 -8.61 -10.04
N ASN A 109 5.43 -7.78 -9.13
CA ASN A 109 6.73 -8.03 -8.50
C ASN A 109 6.70 -9.30 -7.65
N ILE A 110 5.64 -9.50 -6.86
CA ILE A 110 5.47 -10.73 -6.05
C ILE A 110 5.43 -11.96 -6.96
N GLU A 111 4.65 -11.95 -8.03
CA GLU A 111 4.53 -13.08 -8.95
C GLU A 111 5.86 -13.40 -9.65
N ARG A 112 6.60 -12.37 -10.07
CA ARG A 112 7.93 -12.54 -10.68
C ARG A 112 8.94 -13.10 -9.68
N ILE A 113 8.97 -12.59 -8.45
CA ILE A 113 9.84 -13.10 -7.39
C ILE A 113 9.48 -14.55 -7.07
N ALA A 114 8.18 -14.87 -7.01
CA ALA A 114 7.68 -16.22 -6.78
C ALA A 114 8.16 -17.20 -7.84
N THR A 115 8.02 -16.84 -9.12
CA THR A 115 8.51 -17.66 -10.24
C THR A 115 10.02 -17.89 -10.16
N ILE A 116 10.81 -16.85 -9.88
CA ILE A 116 12.26 -16.97 -9.76
C ILE A 116 12.65 -17.83 -8.55
N GLY A 117 11.99 -17.63 -7.41
CA GLY A 117 12.26 -18.33 -6.17
C GLY A 117 11.87 -19.81 -6.23
N ALA A 118 10.72 -20.13 -6.84
CA ALA A 118 10.25 -21.50 -6.99
C ALA A 118 11.22 -22.37 -7.78
N ASN A 119 11.81 -21.82 -8.84
CA ASN A 119 12.85 -22.48 -9.64
C ASN A 119 14.14 -22.79 -8.86
N ARG A 120 14.27 -22.37 -7.61
CA ARG A 120 15.40 -22.68 -6.72
C ARG A 120 15.10 -23.77 -5.70
N ILE A 121 13.86 -24.21 -5.59
CA ILE A 121 13.43 -25.24 -4.65
C ILE A 121 13.39 -26.57 -5.41
N VAL A 122 14.01 -27.60 -4.84
CA VAL A 122 14.01 -28.95 -5.40
C VAL A 122 13.39 -29.97 -4.44
N PRO A 123 12.85 -31.10 -4.94
CA PRO A 123 12.29 -32.14 -4.08
C PRO A 123 13.31 -32.64 -3.04
N GLY A 124 12.89 -32.67 -1.77
CA GLY A 124 13.73 -33.06 -0.64
C GLY A 124 14.37 -31.88 0.11
N ASP A 125 14.22 -30.65 -0.38
CA ASP A 125 14.69 -29.46 0.33
C ASP A 125 13.96 -29.27 1.68
N VAL A 126 14.73 -28.89 2.70
CA VAL A 126 14.22 -28.42 3.99
C VAL A 126 14.51 -26.93 4.11
N ILE A 127 13.44 -26.13 4.03
CA ILE A 127 13.56 -24.66 3.97
C ILE A 127 13.17 -24.05 5.32
N MET A 128 14.09 -23.28 5.89
CA MET A 128 13.79 -22.46 7.08
C MET A 128 13.27 -21.08 6.66
N THR A 129 12.18 -20.63 7.29
CA THR A 129 11.60 -19.29 7.12
C THR A 129 11.31 -18.65 8.47
N SER A 130 11.11 -17.34 8.50
CA SER A 130 10.73 -16.60 9.69
C SER A 130 9.71 -15.52 9.37
N ALA A 131 8.79 -15.32 10.31
CA ALA A 131 7.65 -14.41 10.21
C ALA A 131 6.71 -14.70 9.03
N TYR A 132 5.68 -13.88 8.89
CA TYR A 132 4.73 -13.96 7.78
C TYR A 132 5.14 -13.03 6.64
N SER A 133 5.40 -13.62 5.46
CA SER A 133 5.71 -12.90 4.23
C SER A 133 4.85 -13.42 3.08
N LYS A 134 4.02 -12.53 2.50
CA LYS A 134 3.20 -12.85 1.32
C LYS A 134 4.07 -13.32 0.14
N THR A 135 5.24 -12.71 -0.05
CA THR A 135 6.16 -13.07 -1.13
C THR A 135 6.73 -14.46 -0.95
N VAL A 136 7.16 -14.81 0.27
CA VAL A 136 7.70 -16.16 0.57
C VAL A 136 6.61 -17.21 0.45
N MET A 137 5.40 -16.93 0.96
CA MET A 137 4.28 -17.84 0.79
C MET A 137 4.00 -18.12 -0.69
N LYS A 138 3.99 -17.07 -1.52
CA LYS A 138 3.76 -17.22 -2.97
C LYS A 138 4.89 -18.01 -3.67
N ILE A 139 6.14 -17.90 -3.21
CA ILE A 139 7.25 -18.77 -3.69
C ILE A 139 6.91 -20.24 -3.42
N PHE A 140 6.47 -20.57 -2.20
CA PHE A 140 6.16 -21.95 -1.84
C PHE A 140 4.94 -22.49 -2.57
N GLU A 141 3.88 -21.69 -2.69
CA GLU A 141 2.71 -22.04 -3.52
C GLU A 141 3.14 -22.38 -4.96
N LYS A 142 4.02 -21.55 -5.54
CA LYS A 142 4.52 -21.72 -6.91
C LYS A 142 5.43 -22.93 -7.08
N ALA A 143 6.18 -23.30 -6.05
CA ALA A 143 7.06 -24.49 -6.09
C ALA A 143 6.30 -25.82 -5.97
N LEU A 144 5.03 -25.76 -5.57
CA LEU A 144 4.12 -26.92 -5.51
C LEU A 144 3.27 -27.10 -6.78
N GLU A 145 3.30 -26.11 -7.70
CA GLU A 145 2.68 -26.20 -9.03
C GLU A 145 3.51 -27.10 -9.96
#